data_AF-A0A2V9RLB0-F1
#
_entry.id   AF-A0A2V9RLB0-F1
#
_cell.length_a   1.000
_cell.length_b   1.000
_cell.length_c   1.000
_cell.angle_alpha   90.00
_cell.angle_beta   90.00
_cell.angle_gamma   90.00
#
_symmetry.space_group_name_H-M   'P 1'
#
loop_
_entity.id
_entity.type
_entity.pdbx_description
1 polymer ?
#
loop_
_entity_poly.entity_id
_entity_poly.type
_entity_poly.pdbx_seq_one_letter_code
_entity_poly.pdbx_strand_id
1 'polypeptide(L)'
;MRNTYRLTNQRRLEDVVESKLSFTSRYLRLGFVLAAGVAACLLGPTTARADLIISVQSVTAAAGSSANGIDVELSNLGPSAVTIGGFSFGISIANLDISFTGANTSTAAAYIFGTDSLFGPILTGPTSGQSLATSDLFSIPFSGITLDTGTTVGLGHVLFDVSPNAASGSFPVDLALFPTTSLSDESGNDVPIDTLSSGRITITAQAVPEPSSLSMLLSSVGLVAVMVGWRRRAGASRTSTVLTEATVPF
;
A
#
# COMPACT_ATOMS: atom_id res chain seq x y z
N MET A 1 -40.06 -80.23 44.96
CA MET A 1 -39.56 -79.89 43.60
C MET A 1 -40.29 -78.71 42.96
N ARG A 2 -40.58 -77.60 43.68
CA ARG A 2 -41.25 -76.40 43.10
C ARG A 2 -40.44 -75.10 43.16
N ASN A 3 -39.24 -75.11 43.74
CA ASN A 3 -38.44 -73.88 43.94
C ASN A 3 -37.29 -73.69 42.94
N THR A 4 -36.90 -74.71 42.17
CA THR A 4 -35.77 -74.59 41.23
C THR A 4 -36.15 -73.92 39.90
N TYR A 5 -37.41 -74.06 39.46
CA TYR A 5 -37.88 -73.47 38.19
C TYR A 5 -38.03 -71.94 38.23
N ARG A 6 -38.21 -71.36 39.42
CA ARG A 6 -38.47 -69.91 39.56
C ARG A 6 -37.20 -69.07 39.46
N LEU A 7 -36.06 -69.62 39.90
CA LEU A 7 -34.77 -68.92 39.90
C LEU A 7 -34.14 -68.85 38.50
N THR A 8 -34.38 -69.83 37.65
CA THR A 8 -33.79 -69.87 36.29
C THR A 8 -34.42 -68.84 35.35
N ASN A 9 -35.73 -68.58 35.48
CA ASN A 9 -36.42 -67.61 34.64
C ASN A 9 -36.16 -66.15 35.03
N GLN A 10 -35.85 -65.86 36.30
CA GLN A 10 -35.46 -64.50 36.71
C GLN A 10 -34.09 -64.10 36.16
N ARG A 11 -33.08 -64.98 36.26
CA ARG A 11 -31.73 -64.68 35.72
C ARG A 11 -31.74 -64.41 34.21
N ARG A 12 -32.56 -65.15 33.46
CA ARG A 12 -32.66 -65.00 32.00
C ARG A 12 -33.30 -63.67 31.59
N LEU A 13 -34.16 -63.08 32.44
CA LEU A 13 -34.76 -61.77 32.18
C LEU A 13 -33.78 -60.63 32.49
N GLU A 14 -32.97 -60.77 33.54
CA GLU A 14 -31.93 -59.80 33.90
C GLU A 14 -30.87 -59.70 32.79
N ASP A 15 -30.38 -60.83 32.27
CA ASP A 15 -29.40 -60.85 31.17
C ASP A 15 -29.92 -60.19 29.88
N VAL A 16 -31.22 -60.36 29.57
CA VAL A 16 -31.83 -59.76 28.37
C VAL A 16 -31.97 -58.25 28.54
N VAL A 17 -32.32 -57.77 29.74
CA VAL A 17 -32.45 -56.34 30.02
C VAL A 17 -31.08 -55.64 29.97
N GLU A 18 -30.05 -56.22 30.55
CA GLU A 18 -28.69 -55.67 30.51
C GLU A 18 -28.10 -55.63 29.10
N SER A 19 -28.36 -56.67 28.29
CA SER A 19 -27.88 -56.70 26.90
C SER A 19 -28.50 -55.58 26.05
N LYS A 20 -29.79 -55.26 26.25
CA LYS A 20 -30.49 -54.21 25.50
C LYS A 20 -30.08 -52.80 25.93
N LEU A 21 -29.80 -52.58 27.22
CA LEU A 21 -29.35 -51.28 27.73
C LEU A 21 -27.92 -50.93 27.28
N SER A 22 -27.05 -51.94 27.11
CA SER A 22 -25.69 -51.71 26.62
C SER A 22 -25.63 -51.29 25.14
N PHE A 23 -26.60 -51.74 24.34
CA PHE A 23 -26.65 -51.46 22.91
C PHE A 23 -27.09 -50.02 22.64
N THR A 24 -28.17 -49.55 23.29
CA THR A 24 -28.67 -48.16 23.15
C THR A 24 -27.66 -47.11 23.64
N SER A 25 -26.86 -47.41 24.67
CA SER A 25 -25.84 -46.46 25.17
C SER A 25 -24.69 -46.21 24.19
N ARG A 26 -24.39 -47.13 23.27
CA ARG A 26 -23.27 -46.98 22.33
C ARG A 26 -23.63 -46.13 21.10
N TYR A 27 -24.89 -46.18 20.64
CA TYR A 27 -25.37 -45.34 19.53
C TYR A 27 -25.64 -43.89 19.95
N LEU A 28 -26.03 -43.66 21.20
CA LEU A 28 -26.26 -42.31 21.71
C LEU A 28 -24.95 -41.49 21.80
N ARG A 29 -23.84 -42.14 22.17
CA ARG A 29 -22.51 -41.49 22.29
C ARG A 29 -21.88 -41.20 20.93
N LEU A 30 -22.16 -42.01 19.90
CA LEU A 30 -21.65 -41.79 18.55
C LEU A 30 -22.39 -40.66 17.82
N GLY A 31 -23.70 -40.51 18.06
CA GLY A 31 -24.50 -39.43 17.48
C GLY A 31 -24.11 -38.03 17.97
N PHE A 32 -23.74 -37.88 19.25
CA PHE A 32 -23.33 -36.59 19.81
C PHE A 32 -21.97 -36.10 19.26
N VAL A 33 -21.04 -37.01 18.97
CA VAL A 33 -19.71 -36.63 18.44
C VAL A 33 -19.81 -36.19 16.97
N LEU A 34 -20.69 -36.81 16.18
CA LEU A 34 -20.89 -36.44 14.77
C LEU A 34 -21.68 -35.13 14.62
N ALA A 35 -22.63 -34.85 15.53
CA ALA A 35 -23.38 -33.59 15.54
C ALA A 35 -22.53 -32.38 15.98
N ALA A 36 -21.59 -32.57 16.92
CA ALA A 36 -20.68 -31.50 17.35
C ALA A 36 -19.65 -31.12 16.27
N GLY A 37 -19.21 -32.07 15.43
CA GLY A 37 -18.28 -31.81 14.32
C GLY A 37 -18.90 -31.00 13.17
N VAL A 38 -20.18 -31.20 12.87
CA VAL A 38 -20.89 -30.44 11.82
C VAL A 38 -21.22 -29.01 12.27
N ALA A 39 -21.51 -28.81 13.56
CA ALA A 39 -21.76 -27.47 14.11
C ALA A 39 -20.50 -26.59 14.15
N ALA A 40 -19.30 -27.18 14.32
CA ALA A 40 -18.04 -26.45 14.34
C ALA A 40 -17.62 -25.92 12.94
N CYS A 41 -18.08 -26.54 11.85
CA CYS A 41 -17.81 -26.07 10.48
C CYS A 41 -18.75 -24.93 10.03
N LEU A 42 -19.86 -24.68 10.74
CA LEU A 42 -20.82 -23.60 10.44
C LEU A 42 -20.55 -22.31 11.23
N LEU A 43 -19.59 -22.35 12.16
CA LEU A 43 -19.12 -21.19 12.95
C LEU A 43 -17.72 -20.77 12.53
N GLY A 44 -17.35 -20.99 11.27
CA GLY A 44 -16.15 -20.37 10.70
C GLY A 44 -16.24 -18.85 10.89
N PRO A 45 -15.15 -18.18 11.30
CA PRO A 45 -15.15 -16.73 11.45
C PRO A 45 -15.63 -16.14 10.11
N THR A 46 -16.79 -15.49 10.11
CA THR A 46 -17.11 -14.55 9.05
C THR A 46 -16.01 -13.52 9.11
N THR A 47 -15.12 -13.52 8.13
CA THR A 47 -14.20 -12.41 7.92
C THR A 47 -15.05 -11.16 8.00
N ALA A 48 -14.77 -10.28 8.97
CA ALA A 48 -15.39 -8.96 9.02
C ALA A 48 -15.10 -8.34 7.65
N ARG A 49 -16.10 -8.34 6.76
CA ARG A 49 -15.99 -7.59 5.52
C ARG A 49 -16.16 -6.15 5.95
N ALA A 50 -15.17 -5.33 5.65
CA ALA A 50 -15.35 -3.91 5.69
C ALA A 50 -16.28 -3.56 4.52
N ASP A 51 -17.43 -2.97 4.80
CA ASP A 51 -18.42 -2.63 3.78
C ASP A 51 -18.01 -1.32 3.10
N LEU A 52 -17.58 -0.33 3.88
CA LEU A 52 -16.96 0.91 3.39
C LEU A 52 -15.52 1.06 3.87
N ILE A 53 -14.62 1.26 2.92
CA ILE A 53 -13.18 1.39 3.16
C ILE A 53 -12.70 2.73 2.63
N ILE A 54 -12.04 3.53 3.46
CA ILE A 54 -11.23 4.64 2.98
C ILE A 54 -9.77 4.23 3.03
N SER A 55 -9.07 4.40 1.91
CA SER A 55 -7.67 4.00 1.78
C SER A 55 -6.82 5.10 1.16
N VAL A 56 -5.60 5.24 1.66
CA VAL A 56 -4.56 6.05 1.01
C VAL A 56 -3.70 5.12 0.15
N GLN A 57 -3.46 5.49 -1.11
CA GLN A 57 -2.60 4.71 -1.99
C GLN A 57 -1.14 4.68 -1.50
N SER A 58 -0.29 3.87 -2.14
CA SER A 58 1.15 3.90 -1.89
C SER A 58 1.90 4.34 -3.15
N VAL A 59 2.83 5.29 -2.99
CA VAL A 59 3.53 5.92 -4.11
C VAL A 59 5.04 5.96 -3.89
N THR A 60 5.78 6.22 -4.96
CA THR A 60 7.23 6.41 -4.93
C THR A 60 7.57 7.82 -5.39
N ALA A 61 8.46 8.49 -4.68
CA ALA A 61 8.95 9.83 -5.00
C ALA A 61 10.47 9.89 -4.84
N ALA A 62 11.14 10.79 -5.55
CA ALA A 62 12.58 10.99 -5.42
C ALA A 62 12.89 12.04 -4.36
N ALA A 63 14.04 11.92 -3.68
CA ALA A 63 14.53 13.02 -2.86
C ALA A 63 14.68 14.29 -3.70
N GLY A 64 14.12 15.40 -3.21
CA GLY A 64 14.11 16.70 -3.89
C GLY A 64 13.01 16.90 -4.95
N SER A 65 12.09 15.94 -5.12
CA SER A 65 10.95 16.12 -6.03
C SER A 65 9.84 16.96 -5.39
N SER A 66 9.14 17.73 -6.21
CA SER A 66 7.99 18.57 -5.82
C SER A 66 6.75 18.22 -6.63
N ALA A 67 5.58 18.62 -6.15
CA ALA A 67 4.28 18.39 -6.80
C ALA A 67 4.02 16.90 -7.10
N ASN A 68 4.48 16.03 -6.19
CA ASN A 68 4.15 14.61 -6.22
C ASN A 68 2.69 14.43 -5.77
N GLY A 69 2.09 13.30 -6.13
CA GLY A 69 0.68 13.01 -5.88
C GLY A 69 0.46 11.68 -5.20
N ILE A 70 -0.53 11.61 -4.31
CA ILE A 70 -1.03 10.38 -3.68
C ILE A 70 -2.54 10.48 -3.54
N ASP A 71 -3.27 9.45 -3.98
CA ASP A 71 -4.73 9.46 -3.95
C ASP A 71 -5.27 8.86 -2.65
N VAL A 72 -6.38 9.44 -2.19
CA VAL A 72 -7.26 8.86 -1.17
C VAL A 72 -8.51 8.35 -1.88
N GLU A 73 -8.89 7.12 -1.62
CA GLU A 73 -9.99 6.42 -2.29
C GLU A 73 -11.04 5.94 -1.29
N LEU A 74 -12.29 5.84 -1.77
CA LEU A 74 -13.40 5.21 -1.08
C LEU A 74 -13.84 3.98 -1.89
N SER A 75 -13.89 2.83 -1.24
CA SER A 75 -14.41 1.59 -1.82
C SER A 75 -15.65 1.13 -1.06
N ASN A 76 -16.71 0.79 -1.80
CA ASN A 76 -17.87 0.07 -1.28
C ASN A 76 -17.74 -1.42 -1.63
N LEU A 77 -17.32 -2.23 -0.66
CA LEU A 77 -17.27 -3.69 -0.77
C LEU A 77 -18.46 -4.37 -0.07
N GLY A 78 -19.35 -3.56 0.50
CA GLY A 78 -20.56 -4.00 1.19
C GLY A 78 -21.64 -4.50 0.24
N PRO A 79 -22.65 -5.21 0.76
CA PRO A 79 -23.67 -5.87 -0.04
C PRO A 79 -24.71 -4.91 -0.65
N SER A 80 -24.64 -3.62 -0.35
CA SER A 80 -25.64 -2.63 -0.77
C SER A 80 -24.99 -1.32 -1.20
N ALA A 81 -25.66 -0.61 -2.10
CA ALA A 81 -25.26 0.73 -2.50
C ALA A 81 -25.46 1.72 -1.34
N VAL A 82 -24.63 2.75 -1.30
CA VAL A 82 -24.67 3.80 -0.26
C VAL A 82 -24.67 5.16 -0.93
N THR A 83 -25.52 6.08 -0.48
CA THR A 83 -25.50 7.47 -0.97
C THR A 83 -24.55 8.30 -0.12
N ILE A 84 -23.66 9.05 -0.78
CA ILE A 84 -22.71 9.97 -0.16
C ILE A 84 -23.06 11.39 -0.58
N GLY A 85 -23.45 12.22 0.38
CA GLY A 85 -23.69 13.66 0.19
C GLY A 85 -22.50 14.53 0.57
N GLY A 86 -21.56 14.00 1.35
CA GLY A 86 -20.38 14.72 1.81
C GLY A 86 -19.30 13.82 2.36
N PHE A 87 -18.07 14.33 2.40
CA PHE A 87 -16.96 13.65 3.07
C PHE A 87 -15.99 14.65 3.70
N SER A 88 -15.25 14.17 4.69
CA SER A 88 -13.99 14.78 5.13
C SER A 88 -12.94 13.69 5.31
N PHE A 89 -11.67 14.01 5.09
CA PHE A 89 -10.57 13.13 5.45
C PHE A 89 -9.38 13.94 5.97
N GLY A 90 -8.64 13.34 6.89
CA GLY A 90 -7.35 13.84 7.34
C GLY A 90 -6.27 12.80 7.16
N ILE A 91 -5.10 13.24 6.72
CA ILE A 91 -3.91 12.41 6.63
C ILE A 91 -2.75 13.04 7.40
N SER A 92 -1.82 12.20 7.84
CA SER A 92 -0.59 12.62 8.49
C SER A 92 0.59 11.74 8.12
N ILE A 93 1.79 12.31 8.18
CA ILE A 93 3.05 11.60 8.01
C ILE A 93 4.05 12.08 9.06
N ALA A 94 4.76 11.17 9.72
CA ALA A 94 5.71 11.53 10.77
C ALA A 94 7.06 12.07 10.23
N ASN A 95 7.34 11.89 8.94
CA ASN A 95 8.61 12.29 8.34
C ASN A 95 8.60 13.79 7.98
N LEU A 96 9.52 14.55 8.59
CA LEU A 96 9.68 16.00 8.37
C LEU A 96 10.23 16.36 6.98
N ASP A 97 10.84 15.40 6.28
CA ASP A 97 11.32 15.59 4.90
C ASP A 97 10.18 15.50 3.86
N ILE A 98 8.96 15.17 4.29
CA ILE A 98 7.77 15.15 3.44
C ILE A 98 6.80 16.24 3.92
N SER A 99 6.29 17.02 2.97
CA SER A 99 5.32 18.09 3.25
C SER A 99 4.16 18.02 2.27
N PHE A 100 2.95 17.80 2.78
CA PHE A 100 1.70 18.00 2.07
C PHE A 100 1.49 19.48 1.77
N THR A 101 1.15 19.79 0.52
CA THR A 101 1.01 21.15 0.01
C THR A 101 -0.44 21.49 -0.36
N GLY A 102 -1.30 20.49 -0.54
CA GLY A 102 -2.74 20.67 -0.75
C GLY A 102 -3.43 19.40 -1.22
N ALA A 103 -4.71 19.52 -1.56
CA ALA A 103 -5.46 18.48 -2.24
C ALA A 103 -6.36 19.05 -3.35
N ASN A 104 -6.66 18.22 -4.35
CA ASN A 104 -7.55 18.58 -5.45
C ASN A 104 -8.34 17.35 -5.94
N THR A 105 -9.23 17.54 -6.91
CA THR A 105 -10.13 16.49 -7.41
C THR A 105 -9.55 15.66 -8.56
N SER A 106 -8.26 15.81 -8.89
CA SER A 106 -7.61 15.15 -10.05
C SER A 106 -7.10 13.75 -9.68
N THR A 107 -8.00 12.90 -9.22
CA THR A 107 -7.71 11.52 -8.81
C THR A 107 -7.57 10.58 -10.00
N ALA A 108 -6.84 9.48 -9.83
CA ALA A 108 -6.71 8.42 -10.83
C ALA A 108 -8.02 7.63 -11.01
N ALA A 109 -8.68 7.28 -9.91
CA ALA A 109 -10.07 6.83 -9.91
C ALA A 109 -11.01 8.01 -10.20
N ALA A 110 -12.22 7.75 -10.69
CA ALA A 110 -13.21 8.81 -10.90
C ALA A 110 -13.50 9.53 -9.57
N TYR A 111 -13.41 10.86 -9.58
CA TYR A 111 -13.69 11.67 -8.39
C TYR A 111 -15.16 11.51 -7.97
N ILE A 112 -15.40 11.28 -6.68
CA ILE A 112 -16.72 10.89 -6.14
C ILE A 112 -17.86 11.81 -6.58
N PHE A 113 -17.65 13.12 -6.63
CA PHE A 113 -18.69 14.08 -7.02
C PHE A 113 -18.55 14.59 -8.46
N GLY A 114 -17.52 14.17 -9.20
CA GLY A 114 -17.28 14.61 -10.58
C GLY A 114 -17.39 16.14 -10.74
N THR A 115 -18.29 16.58 -11.62
CA THR A 115 -18.59 18.01 -11.86
C THR A 115 -19.50 18.65 -10.81
N ASP A 116 -20.13 17.85 -9.96
CA ASP A 116 -21.08 18.30 -8.94
C ASP A 116 -20.41 18.51 -7.58
N SER A 117 -19.09 18.68 -7.55
CA SER A 117 -18.31 19.08 -6.38
C SER A 117 -18.64 20.52 -5.96
N LEU A 118 -18.92 20.75 -4.67
CA LEU A 118 -19.23 22.08 -4.14
C LEU A 118 -17.96 22.93 -3.96
N PHE A 119 -16.88 22.33 -3.47
CA PHE A 119 -15.65 23.05 -3.14
C PHE A 119 -14.52 22.81 -4.15
N GLY A 120 -14.62 21.77 -4.98
CA GLY A 120 -13.65 21.47 -6.01
C GLY A 120 -13.53 22.57 -7.09
N PRO A 121 -12.47 22.53 -7.91
CA PRO A 121 -11.50 21.44 -8.03
C PRO A 121 -10.39 21.45 -6.96
N ILE A 122 -10.25 22.50 -6.16
CA ILE A 122 -9.24 22.60 -5.10
C ILE A 122 -9.91 22.32 -3.76
N LEU A 123 -9.47 21.25 -3.10
CA LEU A 123 -9.99 20.87 -1.79
C LEU A 123 -9.24 21.65 -0.72
N THR A 124 -9.91 22.64 -0.13
CA THR A 124 -9.30 23.51 0.89
C THR A 124 -9.44 22.93 2.28
N GLY A 125 -8.47 23.21 3.15
CA GLY A 125 -8.49 22.80 4.54
C GLY A 125 -7.14 23.05 5.23
N PRO A 126 -7.03 22.81 6.54
CA PRO A 126 -5.80 23.09 7.27
C PRO A 126 -4.66 22.18 6.79
N THR A 127 -3.49 22.78 6.55
CA THR A 127 -2.22 22.07 6.32
C THR A 127 -1.18 22.53 7.34
N SER A 128 -0.41 21.58 7.87
CA SER A 128 0.73 21.82 8.76
C SER A 128 2.05 21.35 8.14
N GLY A 129 2.07 21.10 6.82
CA GLY A 129 3.16 20.40 6.14
C GLY A 129 3.07 18.90 6.36
N GLN A 130 3.19 18.40 7.59
CA GLN A 130 3.12 16.95 7.85
C GLN A 130 1.70 16.40 7.95
N SER A 131 0.69 17.26 7.97
CA SER A 131 -0.71 16.86 8.05
C SER A 131 -1.56 17.73 7.13
N LEU A 132 -2.61 17.12 6.59
CA LEU A 132 -3.60 17.78 5.75
C LEU A 132 -4.97 17.24 6.12
N ALA A 133 -5.94 18.11 6.31
CA ALA A 133 -7.34 17.71 6.36
C ALA A 133 -8.13 18.51 5.31
N THR A 134 -9.10 17.86 4.67
CA THR A 134 -9.95 18.51 3.68
C THR A 134 -11.33 17.85 3.64
N SER A 135 -12.25 18.47 2.90
CA SER A 135 -13.62 18.03 2.79
C SER A 135 -14.20 18.46 1.46
N ASP A 136 -15.23 17.75 1.01
CA ASP A 136 -16.08 18.21 -0.07
C ASP A 136 -17.54 17.84 0.18
N LEU A 137 -18.45 18.52 -0.52
CA LEU A 137 -19.88 18.26 -0.49
C LEU A 137 -20.41 18.15 -1.92
N PHE A 138 -21.48 17.38 -2.08
CA PHE A 138 -22.25 17.41 -3.30
C PHE A 138 -22.95 18.78 -3.44
N SER A 139 -22.86 19.38 -4.63
CA SER A 139 -23.27 20.77 -4.87
C SER A 139 -24.79 20.99 -4.87
N ILE A 140 -25.57 19.91 -5.06
CA ILE A 140 -27.03 19.96 -5.00
C ILE A 140 -27.48 19.67 -3.56
N PRO A 141 -28.16 20.60 -2.88
CA PRO A 141 -28.66 20.39 -1.52
C PRO A 141 -29.58 19.18 -1.42
N PHE A 142 -29.48 18.45 -0.31
CA PHE A 142 -30.29 17.24 -0.03
C PHE A 142 -30.16 16.16 -1.11
N SER A 143 -28.99 16.09 -1.76
CA SER A 143 -28.65 15.09 -2.77
C SER A 143 -27.26 14.52 -2.47
N GLY A 144 -26.91 13.46 -3.19
CA GLY A 144 -25.59 12.85 -3.15
C GLY A 144 -25.35 11.97 -4.36
N ILE A 145 -24.23 11.28 -4.34
CA ILE A 145 -23.91 10.24 -5.33
C ILE A 145 -24.18 8.86 -4.73
N THR A 146 -24.83 7.99 -5.49
CA THR A 146 -24.96 6.59 -5.10
C THR A 146 -23.70 5.84 -5.49
N LEU A 147 -23.03 5.28 -4.49
CA LEU A 147 -21.86 4.42 -4.63
C LEU A 147 -22.32 2.95 -4.63
N ASP A 148 -22.38 2.34 -5.82
CA ASP A 148 -22.80 0.95 -5.98
C ASP A 148 -21.83 -0.04 -5.31
N THR A 149 -22.31 -1.24 -5.02
CA THR A 149 -21.46 -2.34 -4.52
C THR A 149 -20.35 -2.68 -5.51
N GLY A 150 -19.14 -2.87 -4.99
CA GLY A 150 -17.94 -3.22 -5.74
C GLY A 150 -17.25 -2.03 -6.42
N THR A 151 -17.71 -0.80 -6.18
CA THR A 151 -17.14 0.40 -6.80
C THR A 151 -16.05 1.03 -5.94
N THR A 152 -15.14 1.73 -6.60
CA THR A 152 -14.09 2.53 -5.97
C THR A 152 -14.00 3.88 -6.67
N VAL A 153 -13.96 4.95 -5.88
CA VAL A 153 -13.93 6.34 -6.33
C VAL A 153 -12.82 7.10 -5.60
N GLY A 154 -12.32 8.17 -6.22
CA GLY A 154 -11.36 9.07 -5.59
C GLY A 154 -12.06 10.07 -4.67
N LEU A 155 -11.54 10.23 -3.45
CA LEU A 155 -11.93 11.29 -2.51
C LEU A 155 -11.02 12.51 -2.62
N GLY A 156 -9.77 12.35 -3.06
CA GLY A 156 -8.88 13.49 -3.26
C GLY A 156 -7.49 13.08 -3.69
N HIS A 157 -6.89 13.92 -4.52
CA HIS A 157 -5.50 13.85 -4.93
C HIS A 157 -4.67 14.78 -4.05
N VAL A 158 -3.88 14.20 -3.16
CA VAL A 158 -3.04 14.93 -2.22
C VAL A 158 -1.70 15.23 -2.86
N LEU A 159 -1.32 16.50 -2.82
CA LEU A 159 -0.05 17.00 -3.31
C LEU A 159 0.99 17.04 -2.18
N PHE A 160 2.22 16.63 -2.48
CA PHE A 160 3.33 16.70 -1.52
C PHE A 160 4.69 16.93 -2.19
N ASP A 161 5.58 17.51 -1.39
CA ASP A 161 6.98 17.72 -1.73
C ASP A 161 7.89 16.85 -0.85
N VAL A 162 9.05 16.50 -1.40
CA VAL A 162 10.10 15.74 -0.71
C VAL A 162 11.38 16.56 -0.66
N SER A 163 11.94 16.72 0.53
CA SER A 163 13.22 17.41 0.78
C SER A 163 14.35 16.82 -0.08
N PRO A 164 15.28 17.65 -0.62
CA PRO A 164 16.46 17.17 -1.35
C PRO A 164 17.38 16.27 -0.54
N ASN A 165 17.39 16.43 0.79
CA ASN A 165 18.23 15.63 1.69
C ASN A 165 17.49 14.45 2.31
N ALA A 166 16.28 14.15 1.83
CA ALA A 166 15.44 13.11 2.39
C ALA A 166 16.13 11.74 2.30
N ALA A 167 16.17 11.04 3.43
CA ALA A 167 16.68 9.67 3.46
C ALA A 167 15.79 8.75 2.63
N SER A 168 16.40 7.81 1.90
CA SER A 168 15.64 6.76 1.23
C SER A 168 14.98 5.85 2.26
N GLY A 169 13.75 5.43 1.97
CA GLY A 169 12.94 4.66 2.92
C GLY A 169 11.46 4.67 2.58
N SER A 170 10.67 3.94 3.36
CA SER A 170 9.22 3.86 3.17
C SER A 170 8.49 4.33 4.42
N PHE A 171 7.77 5.44 4.29
CA PHE A 171 7.16 6.16 5.39
C PHE A 171 5.64 6.02 5.33
N PRO A 172 4.97 5.63 6.43
CA PRO A 172 3.52 5.47 6.44
C PRO A 172 2.82 6.83 6.32
N VAL A 173 1.70 6.83 5.61
CA VAL A 173 0.74 7.94 5.57
C VAL A 173 -0.53 7.44 6.25
N ASP A 174 -0.82 7.98 7.43
CA ASP A 174 -1.91 7.52 8.27
C ASP A 174 -3.15 8.38 8.11
N LEU A 175 -4.32 7.73 8.06
CA LEU A 175 -5.62 8.40 8.10
C LEU A 175 -5.98 8.77 9.54
N ALA A 176 -6.42 10.00 9.75
CA ALA A 176 -6.99 10.44 11.01
C ALA A 176 -8.33 9.74 11.26
N LEU A 177 -8.62 9.43 12.52
CA LEU A 177 -9.89 8.81 12.91
C LEU A 177 -11.03 9.85 12.89
N PHE A 178 -12.27 9.37 13.06
CA PHE A 178 -13.43 10.23 13.30
C PHE A 178 -13.16 11.21 14.47
N PRO A 179 -13.56 12.49 14.35
CA PRO A 179 -14.40 13.08 13.30
C PRO A 179 -13.64 13.67 12.11
N THR A 180 -12.32 13.54 12.04
CA THR A 180 -11.53 14.15 10.96
C THR A 180 -11.69 13.43 9.63
N THR A 181 -11.87 12.11 9.67
CA THR A 181 -12.27 11.32 8.52
C THR A 181 -13.68 10.81 8.75
N SER A 182 -14.61 11.22 7.88
CA SER A 182 -16.04 10.91 7.99
C SER A 182 -16.72 10.97 6.63
N LEU A 183 -17.84 10.26 6.52
CA LEU A 183 -18.76 10.32 5.38
C LEU A 183 -20.12 10.79 5.89
N SER A 184 -20.86 11.50 5.05
CA SER A 184 -22.25 11.85 5.34
C SER A 184 -23.17 11.53 4.17
N ASP A 185 -24.40 11.15 4.46
CA ASP A 185 -25.46 10.97 3.47
C ASP A 185 -26.02 12.32 2.99
N GLU A 186 -26.99 12.29 2.08
CA GLU A 186 -27.67 13.47 1.54
C GLU A 186 -28.45 14.28 2.59
N SER A 187 -28.79 13.65 3.71
CA SER A 187 -29.49 14.28 4.83
C SER A 187 -28.53 14.83 5.90
N GLY A 188 -27.22 14.62 5.72
CA GLY A 188 -26.17 15.02 6.65
C GLY A 188 -25.99 14.06 7.84
N ASN A 189 -26.54 12.85 7.77
CA ASN A 189 -26.26 11.82 8.79
C ASN A 189 -24.91 11.15 8.52
N ASP A 190 -24.25 10.71 9.58
CA ASP A 190 -22.99 9.96 9.48
C ASP A 190 -23.20 8.63 8.75
N VAL A 191 -22.32 8.35 7.79
CA VAL A 191 -22.24 7.07 7.09
C VAL A 191 -21.02 6.33 7.66
N PRO A 192 -21.22 5.21 8.38
CA PRO A 192 -20.11 4.51 9.04
C PRO A 192 -19.03 4.03 8.08
N ILE A 193 -17.78 4.20 8.48
CA ILE A 193 -16.61 3.64 7.77
C ILE A 193 -16.13 2.43 8.57
N ASP A 194 -16.04 1.27 7.94
CA ASP A 194 -15.63 0.03 8.61
C ASP A 194 -14.12 -0.10 8.72
N THR A 195 -13.39 0.46 7.75
CA THR A 195 -11.92 0.34 7.71
C THR A 195 -11.26 1.57 7.14
N LEU A 196 -10.22 2.02 7.83
CA LEU A 196 -9.25 2.99 7.34
C LEU A 196 -7.95 2.25 7.02
N SER A 197 -7.49 2.34 5.78
CA SER A 197 -6.25 1.72 5.33
C SER A 197 -5.20 2.76 5.04
N SER A 198 -4.14 2.80 5.86
CA SER A 198 -2.98 3.67 5.65
C SER A 198 -2.22 3.30 4.37
N GLY A 199 -1.62 4.32 3.77
CA GLY A 199 -0.76 4.23 2.59
C GLY A 199 0.71 4.39 2.96
N ARG A 200 1.58 4.51 1.94
CA ARG A 200 3.01 4.76 2.14
C ARG A 200 3.59 5.65 1.05
N ILE A 201 4.53 6.52 1.44
CA ILE A 201 5.40 7.23 0.50
C ILE A 201 6.79 6.58 0.59
N THR A 202 7.26 6.06 -0.54
CA THR A 202 8.60 5.48 -0.65
C THR A 202 9.54 6.48 -1.31
N ILE A 203 10.56 6.93 -0.58
CA ILE A 203 11.59 7.83 -1.08
C ILE A 203 12.72 7.01 -1.68
N THR A 204 13.01 7.27 -2.96
CA THR A 204 14.20 6.76 -3.63
C THR A 204 15.32 7.80 -3.60
N ALA A 205 16.56 7.35 -3.45
CA ALA A 205 17.72 8.24 -3.50
C ALA A 205 17.76 9.00 -4.82
N GLN A 206 18.12 10.29 -4.76
CA GLN A 206 18.42 11.05 -5.96
C GLN A 206 19.64 10.40 -6.63
N ALA A 207 19.56 10.15 -7.93
CA ALA A 207 20.72 9.72 -8.69
C ALA A 207 21.74 10.88 -8.70
N VAL A 208 22.68 10.87 -7.75
CA VAL A 208 23.81 11.78 -7.76
C VAL A 208 24.67 11.37 -8.94
N PRO A 209 24.88 12.22 -9.96
CA PRO A 209 25.80 11.91 -11.04
C PRO A 209 27.16 11.62 -10.41
N GLU A 210 27.69 10.42 -10.67
CA GLU A 210 29.03 10.08 -10.16
C GLU A 210 29.99 11.19 -10.60
N PRO A 211 30.79 11.77 -9.68
CA PRO A 211 31.79 12.75 -10.06
C PRO A 211 32.67 12.12 -11.14
N SER A 212 33.18 12.94 -12.05
CA SER A 212 33.95 12.54 -13.23
C SER A 212 35.31 11.91 -12.90
N SER A 213 35.46 11.19 -11.79
CA SER A 213 36.65 10.43 -11.41
C SER A 213 37.07 9.45 -12.49
N LEU A 214 36.13 8.91 -13.27
CA LEU A 214 36.42 8.07 -14.44
C LEU A 214 37.01 8.89 -15.61
N SER A 215 36.54 10.12 -15.80
CA SER A 215 37.12 11.08 -16.75
C SER A 215 38.50 11.59 -16.32
N MET A 216 38.74 11.78 -15.02
CA MET A 216 40.06 12.10 -14.47
C MET A 216 41.04 10.92 -14.60
N LEU A 217 40.58 9.69 -14.37
CA LEU A 217 41.40 8.50 -14.58
C LEU A 217 41.78 8.34 -16.07
N LEU A 218 40.84 8.49 -16.99
CA LEU A 218 41.10 8.38 -18.45
C LEU A 218 42.00 9.49 -18.99
N SER A 219 41.85 10.73 -18.52
CA SER A 219 42.73 11.85 -18.91
C SER A 219 44.15 11.67 -18.37
N SER A 220 44.33 11.07 -17.19
CA SER A 220 45.66 10.78 -16.66
C SER A 220 46.43 9.73 -17.49
N VAL A 221 45.75 8.71 -18.01
CA VAL A 221 46.36 7.69 -18.89
C VAL A 221 46.75 8.28 -20.25
N GLY A 222 45.92 9.17 -20.81
CA GLY A 222 46.22 9.89 -22.04
C GLY A 222 47.48 10.77 -21.94
N LEU A 223 47.64 11.50 -20.84
CA LEU A 223 48.84 12.34 -20.61
C LEU A 223 50.13 11.53 -20.45
N VAL A 224 50.07 10.38 -19.78
CA VAL A 224 51.24 9.49 -19.62
C VAL A 224 51.67 8.91 -20.97
N ALA A 225 50.71 8.51 -21.83
CA ALA A 225 51.01 7.99 -23.17
C ALA A 225 51.68 9.03 -24.08
N VAL A 226 51.23 10.29 -24.04
CA VAL A 226 51.84 11.40 -24.80
C VAL A 226 53.27 11.69 -24.33
N MET A 227 53.50 11.72 -23.01
CA MET A 227 54.84 11.95 -22.46
C MET A 227 55.84 10.83 -22.80
N VAL A 228 55.39 9.56 -22.78
CA VAL A 228 56.25 8.42 -23.18
C VAL A 228 56.54 8.45 -24.68
N GLY A 229 55.56 8.81 -25.52
CA GLY A 229 55.74 8.95 -26.97
C GLY A 229 56.73 10.06 -27.35
N TRP A 230 56.67 11.21 -26.67
CA TRP A 230 57.59 12.33 -26.91
C TRP A 230 59.04 12.00 -26.53
N ARG A 231 59.27 11.28 -25.42
CA ARG A 231 60.61 10.84 -25.03
C ARG A 231 61.25 9.87 -26.03
N ARG A 232 60.45 9.00 -26.67
CA ARG A 232 60.96 8.07 -27.70
C ARG A 232 61.32 8.76 -29.01
N ARG A 233 60.59 9.81 -29.41
CA ARG A 233 60.92 10.60 -30.62
C ARG A 233 62.15 11.47 -30.45
N ALA A 234 62.36 12.07 -29.28
CA ALA A 234 63.53 12.91 -29.02
C ALA A 234 64.86 12.13 -29.05
N GLY A 235 64.84 10.81 -28.83
CA GLY A 235 66.02 9.95 -28.91
C GLY A 235 66.44 9.53 -30.33
N ALA A 236 65.57 9.70 -31.34
CA ALA A 236 65.80 9.13 -32.68
C ALA A 236 66.44 10.12 -33.69
N SER A 237 66.62 11.40 -33.34
CA SER A 237 67.06 12.44 -34.29
C SER A 237 68.55 12.81 -34.20
N ARG A 238 69.44 11.86 -33.92
CA ARG A 238 70.91 12.07 -34.02
C ARG A 238 71.61 10.87 -34.64
N THR A 239 71.51 10.70 -35.95
CA THR A 239 72.57 10.06 -36.76
C THR A 239 72.36 10.40 -38.23
N SER A 240 73.12 11.37 -38.75
CA SER A 240 73.72 11.33 -40.10
C SER A 240 74.42 12.66 -40.39
N THR A 241 75.72 12.69 -40.16
CA THR A 241 76.62 13.62 -40.86
C THR A 241 77.95 12.90 -40.99
N VAL A 242 78.23 12.37 -42.19
CA VAL A 242 79.57 11.94 -42.57
C VAL A 242 79.87 12.63 -43.90
N LEU A 243 80.95 13.41 -43.85
CA LEU A 243 81.57 14.20 -44.91
C LEU A 243 82.19 13.27 -45.96
N THR A 244 82.09 13.65 -47.24
CA THR A 244 82.91 13.07 -48.30
C THR A 244 83.70 14.18 -48.98
N GLU A 245 84.96 14.30 -48.58
CA GLU A 245 86.01 15.08 -49.20
C GLU A 245 86.75 14.19 -50.22
N ALA A 246 86.93 14.65 -51.47
CA ALA A 246 87.76 13.96 -52.46
C ALA A 246 88.42 14.96 -53.44
N THR A 247 89.59 15.42 -53.01
CA THR A 247 90.87 15.62 -53.69
C THR A 247 90.94 15.54 -55.23
N VAL A 248 91.47 16.63 -55.83
CA VAL A 248 92.00 16.77 -57.21
C VAL A 248 93.43 16.20 -57.27
N PRO A 249 93.89 15.59 -58.38
CA PRO A 249 95.02 16.22 -59.10
C PRO A 249 95.00 16.07 -60.64
N PHE A 250 95.49 17.15 -61.28
CA PHE A 250 96.20 17.32 -62.57
C PHE A 250 95.83 16.50 -63.81
#